data_AF-A0A3D4D8C8-F1
#
_entry.id   AF-A0A3D4D8C8-F1
#
_cell.length_a   1.000
_cell.length_b   1.000
_cell.length_c   1.000
_cell.angle_alpha   90.00
_cell.angle_beta   90.00
_cell.angle_gamma   90.00
#
_symmetry.space_group_name_H-M   'P 1'
#
loop_
_entity.id
_entity.type
_entity.pdbx_description
1 polymer ?
#
loop_
_entity_poly.entity_id
_entity_poly.type
_entity_poly.pdbx_seq_one_letter_code
_entity_poly.pdbx_strand_id
1 'polypeptide(L)'
;MTPRKAMQHADTAKPNAFPEEEKFEWLKALEGRIAADVLLATPEELEQIMTTGYPDGMDEELLVKAPHDELYVLYLKAKIDVENGEYSRYADSSQLYNEAYGNFVRYWGRTHEPAQGYERGYEIV
;
A
#
# COMPACT_ATOMS: atom_id res chain seq x y z
N MET A 1 -3.66 4.97 7.93
CA MET A 1 -4.80 4.36 7.21
C MET A 1 -4.83 2.89 7.55
N THR A 2 -6.00 2.28 7.79
CA THR A 2 -6.12 0.82 7.96
C THR A 2 -6.58 0.14 6.66
N PRO A 3 -6.32 -1.17 6.46
CA PRO A 3 -6.85 -1.92 5.33
C PRO A 3 -8.37 -1.77 5.19
N ARG A 4 -9.11 -1.89 6.29
CA ARG A 4 -10.57 -1.73 6.31
C ARG A 4 -10.99 -0.38 5.75
N LYS A 5 -10.35 0.71 6.20
CA LYS A 5 -10.68 2.05 5.73
C LYS A 5 -10.31 2.22 4.25
N ALA A 6 -9.15 1.73 3.81
CA ALA A 6 -8.75 1.80 2.41
C ALA A 6 -9.76 1.08 1.49
N MET A 7 -10.21 -0.12 1.88
CA MET A 7 -11.23 -0.89 1.16
C MET A 7 -12.57 -0.16 1.12
N GLN A 8 -13.06 0.35 2.26
CA GLN A 8 -14.31 1.11 2.31
C GLN A 8 -14.31 2.32 1.37
N HIS A 9 -13.20 3.06 1.33
CA HIS A 9 -13.04 4.19 0.42
C HIS A 9 -13.01 3.76 -1.05
N ALA A 10 -12.33 2.65 -1.37
CA ALA A 10 -12.28 2.10 -2.72
C ALA A 10 -13.66 1.59 -3.17
N ASP A 11 -14.33 0.80 -2.34
CA ASP A 11 -15.64 0.19 -2.62
C ASP A 11 -16.75 1.25 -2.74
N THR A 12 -16.70 2.32 -1.94
CA THR A 12 -17.64 3.45 -2.05
C THR A 12 -17.50 4.16 -3.40
N ALA A 13 -16.27 4.35 -3.87
CA ALA A 13 -16.00 5.01 -5.14
C ALA A 13 -16.19 4.08 -6.35
N LYS A 14 -15.97 2.77 -6.18
CA LYS A 14 -16.03 1.75 -7.21
C LYS A 14 -16.59 0.44 -6.62
N PRO A 15 -17.93 0.30 -6.57
CA PRO A 15 -18.57 -0.93 -6.12
C PRO A 15 -18.10 -2.14 -6.94
N ASN A 16 -17.78 -3.23 -6.25
CA ASN A 16 -17.20 -4.44 -6.85
C ASN A 16 -17.63 -5.69 -6.05
N ALA A 17 -17.35 -6.87 -6.58
CA ALA A 17 -17.71 -8.16 -5.98
C ALA A 17 -16.53 -8.88 -5.31
N PHE A 18 -15.36 -8.24 -5.21
CA PHE A 18 -14.17 -8.87 -4.63
C PHE A 18 -14.29 -8.96 -3.10
N PRO A 19 -14.04 -10.15 -2.52
CA PRO A 19 -14.04 -10.34 -1.07
C PRO A 19 -13.02 -9.44 -0.35
N GLU A 20 -13.27 -9.14 0.93
CA GLU A 20 -12.33 -8.36 1.76
C GLU A 20 -10.97 -9.05 1.89
N GLU A 21 -10.95 -10.38 2.05
CA GLU A 21 -9.72 -11.18 2.13
C GLU A 21 -8.84 -11.03 0.88
N GLU A 22 -9.44 -11.05 -0.32
CA GLU A 22 -8.69 -10.89 -1.57
C GLU A 22 -8.09 -9.48 -1.68
N LYS A 23 -8.87 -8.46 -1.30
CA LYS A 23 -8.39 -7.07 -1.25
C LYS A 23 -7.31 -6.87 -0.18
N PHE A 24 -7.39 -7.60 0.93
CA PHE A 24 -6.37 -7.61 1.98
C PHE A 24 -5.04 -8.15 1.43
N GLU A 25 -5.07 -9.28 0.74
CA GLU A 25 -3.87 -9.86 0.13
C GLU A 25 -3.25 -8.94 -0.94
N TRP A 26 -4.06 -8.19 -1.69
CA TRP A 26 -3.55 -7.16 -2.60
C TRP A 26 -2.82 -6.04 -1.86
N LEU A 27 -3.40 -5.53 -0.77
CA LEU A 27 -2.75 -4.50 0.06
C LEU A 27 -1.46 -5.04 0.68
N LYS A 28 -1.49 -6.24 1.25
CA LYS A 28 -0.33 -6.91 1.84
C LYS A 28 0.81 -7.08 0.84
N ALA A 29 0.50 -7.48 -0.40
CA ALA A 29 1.49 -7.58 -1.46
C ALA A 29 2.11 -6.21 -1.82
N LEU A 30 1.30 -5.14 -1.81
CA LEU A 30 1.80 -3.79 -2.00
C LEU A 30 2.67 -3.33 -0.82
N GLU A 31 2.28 -3.62 0.41
CA GLU A 31 3.05 -3.27 1.61
C GLU A 31 4.40 -3.96 1.64
N GLY A 32 4.45 -5.26 1.35
CA GLY A 32 5.71 -5.99 1.23
C GLY A 32 6.64 -5.37 0.17
N ARG A 33 6.07 -4.90 -0.94
CA ARG A 33 6.84 -4.24 -2.00
C ARG A 33 7.33 -2.84 -1.58
N ILE A 34 6.51 -2.05 -0.91
CA ILE A 34 6.90 -0.75 -0.36
C ILE A 34 8.00 -0.95 0.70
N ALA A 35 7.82 -1.91 1.60
CA ALA A 35 8.78 -2.24 2.64
C ALA A 35 10.14 -2.64 2.03
N ALA A 36 10.16 -3.52 1.04
CA ALA A 36 11.40 -3.98 0.41
C ALA A 36 12.07 -2.91 -0.46
N ASP A 37 11.31 -2.27 -1.36
CA ASP A 37 11.87 -1.46 -2.45
C ASP A 37 12.07 0.02 -2.05
N VAL A 38 11.28 0.52 -1.09
CA VAL A 38 11.28 1.95 -0.71
C VAL A 38 11.78 2.15 0.70
N LEU A 39 11.24 1.37 1.65
CA LEU A 39 11.66 1.45 3.04
C LEU A 39 12.93 0.64 3.29
N LEU A 40 13.40 -0.20 2.37
CA LEU A 40 14.62 -1.01 2.56
C LEU A 40 14.59 -1.85 3.84
N ALA A 41 13.41 -2.37 4.18
CA ALA A 41 13.21 -3.24 5.34
C ALA A 41 14.12 -4.47 5.27
N THR A 42 14.64 -4.87 6.42
CA THR A 42 15.42 -6.09 6.57
C THR A 42 14.55 -7.33 6.33
N PRO A 43 15.14 -8.50 6.05
CA PRO A 43 14.39 -9.74 5.92
C PRO A 43 13.52 -10.07 7.14
N GLU A 44 14.00 -9.73 8.35
CA GLU A 44 13.27 -9.96 9.62
C GLU A 44 12.04 -9.04 9.73
N GLU A 45 12.18 -7.75 9.39
CA GLU A 45 11.05 -6.80 9.35
C GLU A 45 10.04 -7.18 8.26
N LEU A 46 10.51 -7.61 7.09
CA LEU A 46 9.65 -8.12 6.02
C LEU A 46 8.87 -9.36 6.47
N GLU A 47 9.51 -10.30 7.17
CA GLU A 47 8.83 -11.47 7.71
C GLU A 47 7.72 -11.08 8.69
N GLN A 48 7.97 -10.10 9.57
CA GLN A 48 6.97 -9.60 10.51
C GLN A 48 5.77 -8.99 9.78
N ILE A 49 6.01 -8.06 8.83
CA ILE A 49 4.96 -7.42 8.03
C ILE A 49 4.14 -8.48 7.26
N MET A 50 4.81 -9.51 6.72
CA MET A 50 4.16 -10.53 5.90
C MET A 50 3.52 -11.66 6.73
N THR A 51 3.73 -11.72 8.04
CA THR A 51 3.14 -12.74 8.92
C THR A 51 1.69 -12.41 9.29
N THR A 52 1.35 -11.13 9.43
CA THR A 52 -0.03 -10.71 9.73
C THR A 52 -0.96 -11.14 8.59
N GLY A 53 -2.04 -11.84 8.94
CA GLY A 53 -3.02 -12.37 8.00
C GLY A 53 -4.39 -11.72 8.17
N TYR A 54 -5.27 -11.99 7.21
CA TYR A 54 -6.69 -11.73 7.38
C TYR A 54 -7.30 -12.72 8.40
N PRO A 55 -8.19 -12.29 9.31
CA PRO A 55 -8.73 -10.94 9.47
C PRO A 55 -7.94 -10.04 10.45
N ASP A 56 -6.92 -10.58 11.12
CA ASP A 56 -6.24 -9.92 12.24
C ASP A 56 -5.61 -8.57 11.85
N GLY A 57 -5.04 -8.47 10.65
CA GLY A 57 -4.43 -7.22 10.16
C GLY A 57 -5.40 -6.14 9.68
N MET A 58 -6.72 -6.39 9.68
CA MET A 58 -7.69 -5.47 9.03
C MET A 58 -7.77 -4.07 9.64
N ASP A 59 -7.44 -3.97 10.93
CA ASP A 59 -7.50 -2.73 11.71
C ASP A 59 -6.10 -2.23 12.11
N GLU A 60 -5.04 -2.89 11.64
CA GLU A 60 -3.65 -2.44 11.78
C GLU A 60 -3.37 -1.25 10.85
N GLU A 61 -2.43 -0.40 11.25
CA GLU A 61 -2.07 0.79 10.49
C GLU A 61 -1.07 0.44 9.38
N LEU A 62 -1.48 0.69 8.13
CA LEU A 62 -0.63 0.50 6.95
C LEU A 62 0.67 1.32 7.04
N LEU A 63 1.73 0.82 6.42
CA LEU A 63 3.10 1.36 6.47
C LEU A 63 3.16 2.83 6.04
N VAL A 64 2.52 3.19 4.92
CA VAL A 64 2.52 4.57 4.44
C VAL A 64 1.45 5.38 5.17
N LYS A 65 1.91 6.38 5.92
CA LYS A 65 1.06 7.26 6.72
C LYS A 65 0.58 8.47 5.91
N ALA A 66 -0.41 9.17 6.45
CA ALA A 66 -0.84 10.47 5.94
C ALA A 66 0.36 11.44 5.84
N PRO A 67 0.45 12.28 4.79
CA PRO A 67 -0.58 12.57 3.78
C PRO A 67 -0.52 11.70 2.52
N HIS A 68 0.29 10.63 2.49
CA HIS A 68 0.52 9.81 1.29
C HIS A 68 -0.30 8.51 1.27
N ASP A 69 -1.08 8.25 2.32
CA ASP A 69 -1.86 7.02 2.51
C ASP A 69 -3.02 6.84 1.51
N GLU A 70 -3.40 7.88 0.76
CA GLU A 70 -4.36 7.76 -0.35
C GLU A 70 -3.88 6.79 -1.45
N LEU A 71 -2.57 6.54 -1.55
CA LEU A 71 -2.01 5.60 -2.53
C LEU A 71 -2.65 4.20 -2.44
N TYR A 72 -3.05 3.76 -1.24
CA TYR A 72 -3.68 2.45 -1.04
C TYR A 72 -5.07 2.39 -1.67
N VAL A 73 -5.85 3.47 -1.56
CA VAL A 73 -7.17 3.57 -2.18
C VAL A 73 -7.05 3.59 -3.70
N LEU A 74 -6.07 4.33 -4.24
CA LEU A 74 -5.80 4.40 -5.67
C LEU A 74 -5.31 3.05 -6.23
N TYR A 75 -4.46 2.36 -5.47
CA TYR A 75 -4.01 1.02 -5.82
C TYR A 75 -5.17 0.03 -5.91
N LEU A 76 -6.05 0.01 -4.90
CA LEU A 76 -7.23 -0.87 -4.91
C LEU A 76 -8.14 -0.59 -6.10
N LYS A 77 -8.38 0.69 -6.44
CA LYS A 77 -9.16 1.05 -7.64
C LYS A 77 -8.54 0.50 -8.91
N ALA A 78 -7.22 0.63 -9.07
CA ALA A 78 -6.50 0.07 -10.21
C ALA A 78 -6.53 -1.46 -10.24
N LYS A 79 -6.38 -2.11 -9.07
CA LYS A 79 -6.51 -3.57 -8.94
C LYS A 79 -7.91 -4.07 -9.33
N ILE A 80 -8.95 -3.40 -8.86
CA ILE A 80 -10.34 -3.74 -9.22
C ILE A 80 -10.54 -3.60 -10.74
N ASP A 81 -10.01 -2.55 -11.37
CA ASP A 81 -10.13 -2.36 -12.81
C ASP A 81 -9.44 -3.47 -13.62
N VAL A 82 -8.23 -3.84 -13.25
CA VAL A 82 -7.49 -4.88 -13.97
C VAL A 82 -8.11 -6.26 -13.79
N GLU A 83 -8.57 -6.61 -12.59
CA GLU A 83 -9.20 -7.92 -12.33
C GLU A 83 -10.59 -8.03 -12.99
N ASN A 84 -11.30 -6.92 -13.16
CA ASN A 84 -12.54 -6.88 -13.96
C ASN A 84 -12.30 -6.84 -15.48
N GLY A 85 -11.05 -6.72 -15.94
CA GLY A 85 -10.72 -6.56 -17.36
C GLY A 85 -11.09 -5.20 -17.95
N GLU A 86 -11.32 -4.18 -17.12
CA GLU A 86 -11.67 -2.82 -17.52
C GLU A 86 -10.43 -2.00 -17.93
N TYR A 87 -9.71 -2.44 -18.97
CA TYR A 87 -8.39 -1.90 -19.32
C TYR A 87 -8.35 -0.38 -19.56
N SER A 88 -9.39 0.23 -20.12
CA SER A 88 -9.45 1.70 -20.27
C SER A 88 -9.52 2.42 -18.93
N ARG A 89 -10.31 1.90 -17.98
CA ARG A 89 -10.40 2.46 -16.62
C ARG A 89 -9.13 2.20 -15.83
N TYR A 90 -8.52 1.02 -16.02
CA TYR A 90 -7.22 0.71 -15.46
C TYR A 90 -6.14 1.71 -15.90
N ALA A 91 -6.13 2.12 -17.17
CA ALA A 91 -5.18 3.13 -17.64
C ALA A 91 -5.31 4.44 -16.84
N ASP A 92 -6.55 4.90 -16.60
CA ASP A 92 -6.82 6.12 -15.82
C ASP A 92 -6.46 5.93 -14.32
N SER A 93 -6.90 4.84 -13.70
CA SER A 93 -6.68 4.59 -12.27
C SER A 93 -5.23 4.27 -11.94
N SER A 94 -4.53 3.53 -12.82
CA SER A 94 -3.10 3.26 -12.67
C SER A 94 -2.25 4.53 -12.82
N GLN A 95 -2.65 5.48 -13.67
CA GLN A 95 -1.96 6.78 -13.77
C GLN A 95 -2.00 7.54 -12.44
N LEU A 96 -3.18 7.65 -11.83
CA LEU A 96 -3.35 8.31 -10.53
C LEU A 96 -2.55 7.60 -9.43
N TYR A 97 -2.62 6.27 -9.39
CA TYR A 97 -1.82 5.47 -8.45
C TYR A 97 -0.32 5.70 -8.63
N ASN A 98 0.19 5.64 -9.87
CA ASN A 98 1.61 5.82 -10.16
C ASN A 98 2.11 7.22 -9.78
N GLU A 99 1.27 8.24 -9.97
CA GLU A 99 1.58 9.61 -9.53
C GLU A 99 1.68 9.68 -7.99
N ALA A 100 0.69 9.16 -7.27
CA ALA A 100 0.68 9.14 -5.81
C ALA A 100 1.88 8.34 -5.24
N TYR A 101 2.15 7.17 -5.79
CA TYR A 101 3.30 6.34 -5.41
C TYR A 101 4.63 7.07 -5.67
N GLY A 102 4.79 7.67 -6.85
CA GLY A 102 5.99 8.44 -7.17
C GLY A 102 6.17 9.66 -6.26
N ASN A 103 5.08 10.33 -5.86
CA ASN A 103 5.12 11.42 -4.91
C ASN A 103 5.57 10.96 -3.51
N PHE A 104 5.06 9.81 -3.05
CA PHE A 104 5.51 9.19 -1.81
C PHE A 104 7.01 8.85 -1.86
N VAL A 105 7.48 8.17 -2.90
CA VAL A 105 8.90 7.78 -3.04
C VAL A 105 9.81 9.01 -3.06
N ARG A 106 9.43 10.09 -3.77
CA ARG A 106 10.18 11.35 -3.78
C ARG A 106 10.20 12.02 -2.41
N TYR A 107 9.07 12.02 -1.71
CA TYR A 107 8.98 12.55 -0.35
C TYR A 107 9.89 11.76 0.59
N TRP A 108 9.81 10.43 0.54
CA TRP A 108 10.61 9.52 1.36
C TRP A 108 12.09 9.72 1.13
N GLY A 109 12.56 9.66 -0.12
CA GLY A 109 13.97 9.83 -0.46
C GLY A 109 14.53 11.24 -0.20
N ARG A 110 13.67 12.27 -0.08
CA ARG A 110 14.06 13.62 0.36
C ARG A 110 14.17 13.76 1.87
N THR A 111 13.40 12.96 2.61
CA THR A 111 13.28 13.08 4.07
C THR A 111 14.13 12.05 4.81
N HIS A 112 14.52 10.97 4.14
CA HIS A 112 15.31 9.88 4.66
C HIS A 112 16.56 9.73 3.79
N GLU A 113 17.74 10.04 4.32
CA GLU A 113 19.02 9.93 3.60
C GLU A 113 19.45 8.46 3.48
N PRO A 114 19.65 7.91 2.26
CA PRO A 114 20.14 6.53 2.09
C PRO A 114 21.57 6.35 2.61
N ALA A 115 22.36 7.43 2.65
CA ALA A 115 23.78 7.44 3.00
C ALA A 115 24.05 7.58 4.51
N GLN A 116 23.05 7.91 5.33
CA GLN A 116 23.18 7.87 6.79
C GLN A 116 23.03 6.47 7.37
N GLY A 117 22.78 5.46 6.51
CA GLY A 117 22.82 4.05 6.87
C GLY A 117 22.06 3.75 8.14
N TYR A 118 20.72 3.85 8.13
CA TYR A 118 19.85 3.42 9.23
C TYR A 118 20.48 3.66 10.61
N GLU A 119 20.58 4.91 11.07
CA GLU A 119 20.79 5.13 12.49
C GLU A 119 19.60 4.50 13.23
N ARG A 120 19.90 3.32 13.78
CA ARG A 120 19.06 2.42 14.55
C ARG A 120 18.11 3.21 15.46
N GLY A 121 16.85 3.29 15.08
CA GLY A 121 15.85 4.01 15.88
C GLY A 121 14.47 4.22 15.26
N TYR A 122 14.20 3.79 14.03
CA TYR A 122 12.82 3.73 13.53
C TYR A 122 12.29 2.33 13.79
N GLU A 123 11.51 2.17 14.86
CA GLU A 123 10.62 1.02 14.97
C GLU A 123 9.57 1.15 13.88
N ILE A 124 9.56 0.19 12.95
CA ILE A 124 8.36 -0.08 12.16
C ILE A 124 7.38 -0.69 13.18
N VAL A 125 6.60 0.18 13.83
CA VAL A 125 5.46 -0.20 14.67
C VAL A 125 4.22 -0.33 13.81
#